data_AF-A0AAE0B5V7-F1
#
_entry.id   AF-A0AAE0B5V7-F1
#
_cell.length_a   1.000
_cell.length_b   1.000
_cell.length_c   1.000
_cell.angle_alpha   90.00
_cell.angle_beta   90.00
_cell.angle_gamma   90.00
#
_symmetry.space_group_name_H-M   'P 1'
#
loop_
_entity.id
_entity.type
_entity.pdbx_description
1 polymer ?
#
loop_
_entity_poly.entity_id
_entity_poly.type
_entity_poly.pdbx_seq_one_letter_code
_entity_poly.pdbx_strand_id
1 'polypeptide(L)'
;MEKEVLELYEVARTAADAAASLDGGAEEIRCIQALNQLKELPITLQLLLSTQIGRRLRFLKNHPRNKIRAFASELLETWRNIVVQEAANQDEKNKSLESKEPVEEAGETAMADDKKVRRRQRVENEKGFESPAAKIRKN
;
A
#
# COMPACT_ATOMS: atom_id res chain seq x y z
N MET A 1 -6.17 14.87 11.12
CA MET A 1 -5.16 14.16 10.30
C MET A 1 -5.78 13.00 9.53
N GLU A 2 -6.24 11.90 10.13
CA GLU A 2 -6.83 10.78 9.35
C GLU A 2 -8.03 11.18 8.50
N LYS A 3 -8.98 11.92 9.09
CA LYS A 3 -10.16 12.42 8.37
C LYS A 3 -9.79 13.31 7.19
N GLU A 4 -8.86 14.23 7.41
CA GLU A 4 -8.35 15.16 6.39
C GLU A 4 -7.66 14.42 5.23
N VAL A 5 -6.83 13.41 5.53
CA VAL A 5 -6.22 12.53 4.52
C VAL A 5 -7.29 11.81 3.69
N LEU A 6 -8.34 11.30 4.34
CA LEU A 6 -9.44 10.63 3.65
C LEU A 6 -10.27 11.62 2.83
N GLU A 7 -10.52 12.82 3.33
CA GLU A 7 -11.27 13.86 2.61
C GLU A 7 -10.51 14.29 1.34
N LEU A 8 -9.21 14.59 1.44
CA LEU A 8 -8.38 14.90 0.27
C LEU A 8 -8.36 13.75 -0.74
N TYR A 9 -8.32 12.50 -0.26
CA TYR A 9 -8.40 11.33 -1.12
C TYR A 9 -9.74 11.21 -1.86
N GLU A 10 -10.86 11.41 -1.17
CA GLU A 10 -12.18 11.31 -1.80
C GLU A 10 -12.39 12.47 -2.80
N VAL A 11 -11.86 13.66 -2.53
CA VAL A 11 -11.80 14.76 -3.52
C VAL A 11 -10.97 14.36 -4.73
N ALA A 12 -9.76 13.85 -4.53
CA ALA A 12 -8.90 13.39 -5.62
C ALA A 12 -9.56 12.27 -6.44
N ARG A 13 -10.23 11.33 -5.77
CA ARG A 13 -10.95 10.22 -6.40
C ARG A 13 -12.13 10.69 -7.23
N THR A 14 -12.93 11.61 -6.69
CA THR A 14 -14.09 12.17 -7.39
C THR A 14 -13.65 12.97 -8.61
N ALA A 15 -12.60 13.78 -8.46
CA ALA A 15 -11.99 14.49 -9.59
C ALA A 15 -11.40 13.52 -10.62
N ALA A 16 -10.78 12.41 -10.20
CA ALA A 16 -10.31 11.39 -11.14
C ALA A 16 -11.46 10.77 -11.91
N ASP A 17 -12.54 10.34 -11.24
CA ASP A 17 -13.71 9.75 -11.89
C ASP A 17 -14.31 10.72 -12.93
N ALA A 18 -14.44 12.00 -12.58
CA ALA A 18 -14.86 13.03 -13.52
C ALA A 18 -13.85 13.24 -14.68
N ALA A 19 -12.55 13.13 -14.39
CA ALA A 19 -11.46 13.25 -15.37
C ALA A 19 -11.39 12.07 -16.37
N ALA A 20 -12.07 10.96 -16.10
CA ALA A 20 -12.15 9.82 -17.01
C ALA A 20 -12.91 10.14 -18.31
N SER A 21 -13.74 11.19 -18.29
CA SER A 21 -14.44 11.70 -19.46
C SER A 21 -13.48 12.41 -20.44
N LEU A 22 -13.83 12.45 -21.73
CA LEU A 22 -12.98 13.03 -22.79
C LEU A 22 -12.62 14.52 -22.54
N ASP A 23 -13.54 15.29 -21.97
CA ASP A 23 -13.34 16.72 -21.65
C ASP A 23 -12.84 16.96 -20.20
N GLY A 24 -12.44 15.90 -19.50
CA GLY A 24 -12.04 15.93 -18.09
C GLY A 24 -10.69 16.59 -17.77
N GLY A 25 -10.18 17.49 -18.62
CA GLY A 25 -8.88 18.12 -18.43
C GLY A 25 -8.78 19.00 -17.18
N ALA A 26 -9.85 19.74 -16.86
CA ALA A 26 -9.92 20.55 -15.64
C ALA A 26 -9.92 19.67 -14.38
N GLU A 27 -10.63 18.55 -14.42
CA GLU A 27 -10.71 17.58 -13.33
C GLU A 27 -9.40 16.80 -13.16
N GLU A 28 -8.64 16.57 -14.23
CA GLU A 28 -7.27 16.04 -14.15
C GLU A 28 -6.38 16.95 -13.29
N ILE A 29 -6.45 18.27 -13.51
CA ILE A 29 -5.67 19.24 -12.73
C ILE A 29 -6.13 19.23 -11.26
N ARG A 30 -7.45 19.23 -11.01
CA ARG A 30 -8.00 19.17 -9.64
C ARG A 30 -7.58 17.90 -8.90
N CYS A 31 -7.59 16.75 -9.58
CA CYS A 31 -7.13 15.48 -9.03
C CYS A 31 -5.65 15.57 -8.63
N ILE A 32 -4.79 16.08 -9.52
CA ILE A 32 -3.36 16.23 -9.24
C ILE A 32 -3.13 17.20 -8.08
N GLN A 33 -3.86 18.32 -8.01
CA GLN A 33 -3.77 19.27 -6.90
C GLN A 33 -4.13 18.62 -5.55
N ALA A 34 -5.23 17.86 -5.49
CA ALA A 34 -5.63 17.16 -4.27
C ALA A 34 -4.61 16.08 -3.87
N LEU A 35 -4.05 15.34 -4.83
CA LEU A 35 -2.97 14.38 -4.57
C LEU A 35 -1.68 15.06 -4.12
N ASN A 36 -1.40 16.28 -4.59
CA ASN A 36 -0.24 17.04 -4.16
C ASN A 36 -0.40 17.51 -2.71
N GLN A 37 -1.57 18.02 -2.33
CA GLN A 37 -1.87 18.36 -0.93
C GLN A 37 -1.70 17.14 -0.02
N LEU A 38 -2.13 15.96 -0.49
CA LEU A 38 -1.96 14.72 0.23
C LEU A 38 -0.47 14.31 0.40
N LYS A 39 0.41 14.69 -0.53
CA LYS A 39 1.86 14.49 -0.45
C LYS A 39 2.54 15.44 0.55
N GLU A 40 2.00 16.66 0.71
CA GLU A 40 2.53 17.67 1.64
C GLU A 40 2.21 17.37 3.10
N LEU A 41 1.18 16.56 3.36
CA LEU A 41 0.86 16.13 4.71
C LEU A 41 1.96 15.19 5.27
N PRO A 42 2.25 15.25 6.58
CA PRO A 42 3.19 14.34 7.23
C PRO A 42 2.57 12.94 7.35
N ILE A 43 2.67 12.17 6.27
CA ILE A 43 2.20 10.79 6.19
C ILE A 43 3.16 9.89 6.97
N THR A 44 2.65 9.17 7.98
CA THR A 44 3.40 8.15 8.75
C THR A 44 2.93 6.75 8.41
N LEU A 45 3.72 5.72 8.74
CA LEU A 45 3.33 4.32 8.56
C LEU A 45 1.99 4.02 9.26
N GLN A 46 1.82 4.46 10.51
CA GLN A 46 0.57 4.26 11.26
C GLN A 46 -0.64 4.86 10.51
N LEU A 47 -0.48 6.07 9.95
CA LEU A 47 -1.54 6.74 9.22
C LEU A 47 -1.93 5.98 7.93
N LEU A 48 -0.94 5.46 7.20
CA LEU A 48 -1.18 4.64 6.00
C LEU A 48 -1.90 3.32 6.32
N LEU A 49 -1.54 2.68 7.44
CA LEU A 49 -2.16 1.45 7.90
C LEU A 49 -3.61 1.66 8.37
N SER A 50 -3.86 2.69 9.19
CA SER A 50 -5.22 2.99 9.69
C SER A 50 -6.17 3.42 8.60
N THR A 51 -5.74 4.30 7.69
CA THR A 51 -6.60 4.82 6.61
C THR A 51 -6.77 3.83 5.45
N GLN A 52 -5.84 2.87 5.32
CA GLN A 52 -5.74 1.95 4.17
C GLN A 52 -5.69 2.67 2.81
N ILE A 53 -5.28 3.94 2.80
CA ILE A 53 -5.30 4.79 1.61
C ILE A 53 -4.37 4.25 0.51
N GLY A 54 -3.26 3.60 0.88
CA GLY A 54 -2.36 2.96 -0.09
C GLY A 54 -3.03 1.86 -0.92
N ARG A 55 -3.99 1.12 -0.35
CA ARG A 55 -4.79 0.14 -1.11
C ARG A 55 -5.76 0.85 -2.05
N ARG A 56 -6.41 1.91 -1.58
CA ARG A 56 -7.39 2.67 -2.36
C ARG A 56 -6.73 3.42 -3.53
N LEU A 57 -5.54 3.98 -3.33
CA LEU A 57 -4.78 4.69 -4.37
C LEU A 57 -4.39 3.81 -5.56
N ARG A 58 -4.42 2.46 -5.42
CA ARG A 58 -4.20 1.55 -6.55
C ARG A 58 -5.21 1.72 -7.68
N PHE A 59 -6.43 2.17 -7.39
CA PHE A 59 -7.43 2.43 -8.44
C PHE A 59 -7.01 3.59 -9.35
N LEU A 60 -6.39 4.63 -8.78
CA LEU A 60 -5.88 5.78 -9.54
C LEU A 60 -4.71 5.41 -10.47
N LYS A 61 -3.98 4.34 -10.18
CA LYS A 61 -2.89 3.84 -11.03
C LYS A 61 -3.38 3.24 -12.37
N ASN A 62 -4.65 2.84 -12.44
CA ASN A 62 -5.23 2.27 -13.67
C ASN A 62 -6.10 3.29 -14.42
N HIS A 63 -5.99 4.57 -14.09
CA HIS A 63 -6.80 5.63 -14.68
C HIS A 63 -6.47 5.85 -16.17
N PRO A 64 -7.46 6.14 -17.05
CA PRO A 64 -7.22 6.40 -18.48
C PRO A 64 -6.32 7.61 -18.75
N ARG A 65 -6.26 8.57 -17.81
CA ARG A 65 -5.36 9.72 -17.89
C ARG A 65 -3.96 9.37 -17.41
N ASN A 66 -2.98 9.47 -18.31
CA ASN A 66 -1.58 9.16 -18.02
C ASN A 66 -0.98 10.01 -16.89
N LYS A 67 -1.36 11.28 -16.76
CA LYS A 67 -0.83 12.16 -15.71
C LYS A 67 -1.29 11.74 -14.31
N ILE A 68 -2.58 11.42 -14.16
CA ILE A 68 -3.13 10.89 -12.90
C ILE A 68 -2.42 9.59 -12.52
N ARG A 69 -2.23 8.69 -13.50
CA ARG A 69 -1.52 7.42 -13.28
C ARG A 69 -0.06 7.62 -12.84
N ALA A 70 0.66 8.52 -13.50
CA ALA A 70 2.05 8.82 -13.17
C ALA A 70 2.16 9.39 -11.75
N PHE A 71 1.34 10.39 -11.43
CA PHE A 71 1.33 11.03 -10.11
C PHE A 71 0.94 10.05 -8.99
N ALA A 72 -0.07 9.21 -9.22
CA ALA A 72 -0.47 8.19 -8.25
C ALA A 72 0.63 7.14 -8.01
N SER A 73 1.43 6.82 -9.03
CA SER A 73 2.57 5.89 -8.90
C SER A 73 3.68 6.53 -8.05
N GLU A 74 4.04 7.78 -8.35
CA GLU A 74 5.05 8.54 -7.60
C GLU A 74 4.66 8.70 -6.13
N LEU A 75 3.38 8.98 -5.85
CA LEU A 75 2.88 9.11 -4.48
C LEU A 75 3.01 7.79 -3.70
N LEU A 76 2.69 6.66 -4.34
CA LEU A 76 2.87 5.33 -3.74
C LEU A 76 4.35 4.98 -3.50
N GLU A 77 5.25 5.40 -4.38
CA GLU A 77 6.69 5.22 -4.21
C GLU A 77 7.23 6.06 -3.05
N THR A 78 6.78 7.31 -2.93
CA THR A 78 7.11 8.20 -1.81
C THR A 78 6.70 7.55 -0.48
N TRP A 79 5.47 7.04 -0.40
CA TRP A 79 4.98 6.36 0.80
C TRP A 79 5.71 5.06 1.10
N ARG A 80 6.08 4.28 0.07
CA ARG A 80 6.89 3.08 0.26
C ARG A 80 8.24 3.40 0.91
N ASN A 81 8.91 4.46 0.47
CA ASN A 81 10.18 4.89 1.04
C ASN A 81 10.02 5.29 2.51
N ILE A 82 8.95 6.01 2.85
CA ILE A 82 8.62 6.35 4.24
C ILE A 82 8.45 5.08 5.08
N VAL A 83 7.68 4.10 4.60
CA VAL A 83 7.48 2.83 5.33
C VAL A 83 8.78 2.08 5.56
N VAL A 84 9.65 2.01 4.54
CA VAL A 84 10.95 1.32 4.66
C VAL A 84 11.88 2.06 5.63
N GLN A 85 11.94 3.39 5.56
CA GLN A 85 12.74 4.21 6.47
C GLN A 85 12.23 4.12 7.91
N GLU A 86 10.91 4.19 8.11
CA GLU A 86 10.32 4.12 9.45
C GLU A 86 10.53 2.73 10.06
N ALA A 87 10.43 1.65 9.27
CA ALA A 87 10.72 0.30 9.73
C ALA A 87 12.19 0.11 10.14
N ALA A 88 13.14 0.57 9.31
CA ALA A 88 14.57 0.47 9.61
C ALA A 88 14.96 1.22 10.90
N ASN A 89 14.34 2.38 11.17
CA ASN A 89 14.60 3.17 12.36
C ASN A 89 14.02 2.56 13.65
N GLN A 90 13.00 1.70 13.57
CA GLN A 90 12.42 1.02 14.73
C GLN A 90 13.32 -0.14 15.23
N ASP A 91 14.01 -0.82 14.32
CA ASP A 91 14.93 -1.92 14.66
C ASP A 91 16.16 -1.43 15.46
N GLU A 92 16.67 -0.23 15.18
CA GLU A 92 17.83 0.31 15.93
C GLU A 92 17.49 0.70 17.38
N LYS A 93 16.26 1.14 17.65
CA LYS A 93 15.84 1.51 19.02
C LYS A 93 15.64 0.29 19.92
N ASN A 94 15.41 -0.89 19.34
CA ASN A 94 15.24 -2.14 20.11
C ASN A 94 16.56 -2.87 20.37
N LYS A 95 17.69 -2.43 19.82
CA LYS A 95 19.02 -3.04 20.04
C LYS A 95 19.83 -2.41 21.17
N SER A 96 19.30 -1.39 21.86
CA SER A 96 20.08 -0.64 22.88
C SER A 96 19.91 -1.13 24.32
N LEU A 97 19.12 -2.17 24.63
CA LEU A 97 18.80 -2.53 26.02
C LEU A 97 18.99 -4.01 26.41
N GLU A 98 19.67 -4.83 25.62
CA GLU A 98 20.00 -6.20 26.04
C GLU A 98 21.42 -6.58 25.62
N SER A 99 22.38 -6.15 26.42
CA SER A 99 23.66 -6.85 26.58
C SER A 99 24.16 -6.59 27.99
N LYS A 100 23.37 -7.04 28.98
CA LYS A 100 23.96 -7.44 30.26
C LYS A 100 24.55 -8.83 30.06
N GLU A 101 25.85 -8.88 30.31
CA GLU A 101 26.69 -10.06 30.38
C GLU A 101 26.01 -11.20 31.16
N PRO A 102 26.24 -12.45 30.73
CA PRO A 102 26.59 -13.46 31.71
C PRO A 102 27.92 -14.12 31.35
N VAL A 103 28.78 -14.02 32.35
CA VAL A 103 29.90 -14.87 32.75
C VAL A 103 30.04 -16.21 32.03
N GLU A 104 31.30 -16.53 31.78
CA GLU A 104 31.85 -17.80 31.34
C GLU A 104 31.32 -19.00 32.16
N GLU A 105 31.00 -20.11 31.49
CA GLU A 105 31.45 -21.43 31.94
C GLU A 105 31.55 -22.39 30.75
N ALA A 106 32.71 -23.04 30.65
CA ALA A 106 33.11 -23.97 29.60
C ALA A 106 32.34 -25.30 29.65
N GLY A 107 32.17 -25.94 28.48
CA GLY A 107 31.70 -27.32 28.40
C GLY A 107 31.49 -27.80 26.97
N GLU A 108 32.53 -28.41 26.40
CA GLU A 108 32.50 -29.18 25.15
C GLU A 108 31.43 -30.28 25.13
N THR A 109 30.77 -30.51 23.99
CA THR A 109 30.92 -31.71 23.14
C THR A 109 29.79 -31.82 22.10
N ALA A 110 30.10 -32.55 21.03
CA ALA A 110 29.46 -32.55 19.73
C ALA A 110 28.24 -33.48 19.57
N MET A 111 27.59 -33.32 18.41
CA MET A 111 27.04 -34.35 17.49
C MET A 111 25.54 -34.25 17.17
N ALA A 112 25.30 -34.29 15.84
CA ALA A 112 24.16 -34.72 15.03
C ALA A 112 22.81 -35.05 15.70
N ASP A 113 21.68 -34.63 15.11
CA ASP A 113 20.96 -35.49 14.13
C ASP A 113 19.73 -34.80 13.52
N ASP A 114 19.40 -35.26 12.32
CA ASP A 114 18.32 -34.87 11.43
C ASP A 114 16.99 -35.54 11.83
N LYS A 115 15.90 -34.77 12.00
CA LYS A 115 14.55 -35.22 11.59
C LYS A 115 13.43 -34.17 11.68
N LYS A 116 12.92 -33.82 10.48
CA LYS A 116 11.53 -34.04 10.04
C LYS A 116 10.35 -33.41 10.81
N VAL A 117 9.72 -32.40 10.18
CA VAL A 117 8.26 -32.14 10.22
C VAL A 117 7.86 -31.52 8.86
N ARG A 118 7.24 -32.28 7.93
CA ARG A 118 5.79 -32.24 7.56
C ARG A 118 5.28 -30.81 7.30
N ARG A 119 4.69 -30.46 6.16
CA ARG A 119 3.37 -30.95 5.69
C ARG A 119 3.02 -30.35 4.30
N ARG A 120 2.39 -31.21 3.48
CA ARG A 120 1.56 -31.05 2.26
C ARG A 120 0.70 -29.76 2.19
N GLN A 121 0.11 -29.25 1.09
CA GLN A 121 -0.22 -29.71 -0.27
C GLN A 121 -0.72 -28.47 -1.07
N ARG A 122 -0.38 -28.35 -2.36
CA ARG A 122 -1.26 -28.51 -3.55
C ARG A 122 -2.24 -27.36 -3.84
N VAL A 123 -1.90 -26.66 -4.92
CA VAL A 123 -2.70 -25.81 -5.80
C VAL A 123 -3.97 -26.50 -6.31
N GLU A 124 -5.09 -25.78 -6.25
CA GLU A 124 -6.20 -25.93 -7.19
C GLU A 124 -6.65 -24.54 -7.64
N ASN A 125 -6.26 -24.23 -8.89
CA ASN A 125 -6.95 -23.28 -9.75
C ASN A 125 -8.39 -23.79 -9.97
N GLU A 126 -9.35 -22.87 -10.08
CA GLU A 126 -10.26 -22.73 -11.23
C GLU A 126 -11.49 -21.88 -10.86
N LYS A 127 -12.07 -21.27 -11.90
CA LYS A 127 -13.39 -20.59 -11.99
C LYS A 127 -13.37 -19.12 -11.55
N GLY A 128 -13.79 -18.17 -12.37
CA GLY A 128 -14.39 -18.23 -13.71
C GLY A 128 -14.67 -16.80 -14.13
N PHE A 129 -14.20 -16.45 -15.32
CA PHE A 129 -14.61 -15.24 -16.02
C PHE A 129 -16.00 -15.50 -16.57
N GLU A 130 -17.02 -14.86 -15.99
CA GLU A 130 -18.35 -14.84 -16.59
C GLU A 130 -18.91 -13.42 -16.53
N SER A 131 -18.87 -12.76 -17.68
CA SER A 131 -19.73 -11.62 -18.00
C SER A 131 -21.02 -12.18 -18.58
N PRO A 132 -22.17 -11.55 -18.32
CA PRO A 132 -23.09 -11.38 -19.44
C PRO A 132 -23.70 -9.98 -19.56
N ALA A 133 -23.82 -9.62 -20.83
CA ALA A 133 -24.39 -8.41 -21.39
C ALA A 133 -25.92 -8.26 -21.19
N ALA A 134 -26.32 -6.99 -21.17
CA ALA A 134 -27.49 -6.38 -21.83
C ALA A 134 -28.85 -7.12 -21.82
N LYS A 135 -29.85 -6.48 -21.18
CA LYS A 135 -31.21 -6.44 -21.72
C LYS A 135 -31.87 -5.08 -21.47
N ILE A 136 -32.05 -4.36 -22.57
CA ILE A 136 -32.99 -3.26 -22.72
C ILE A 136 -34.39 -3.89 -22.80
N ARG A 137 -35.33 -3.46 -21.95
CA ARG A 137 -36.77 -3.64 -22.20
C ARG A 137 -37.48 -2.32 -22.01
N LYS A 138 -38.16 -1.94 -23.09
CA LYS A 138 -39.03 -0.79 -23.25
C LYS A 138 -40.45 -1.29 -22.99
N ASN A 139 -41.20 -0.57 -22.16
CA ASN A 139 -42.65 -0.58 -22.17
C ASN A 139 -43.14 0.82 -21.80
#